data_AF-A0A8E7SR96-F1
#
_entry.id   AF-A0A8E7SR96-F1
#
_cell.length_a   1.000
_cell.length_b   1.000
_cell.length_c   1.000
_cell.angle_alpha   90.00
_cell.angle_beta   90.00
_cell.angle_gamma   90.00
#
_symmetry.space_group_name_H-M   'P 1'
#
loop_
_entity.id
_entity.type
_entity.pdbx_description
1 polymer ?
#
loop_
_entity_poly.entity_id
_entity_poly.type
_entity_poly.pdbx_seq_one_letter_code
_entity_poly.pdbx_strand_id
1 'polypeptide(L)'
;MKTFTHRARANANASLISMVQRFSDISIVFLGLYLVCVFSGVDFGYKDLVIALSVIVIFQMIGGITDFYRSWRGVKISTELILILKNWSLSFLLTLGIVSLTPSFDIPFHVLIIWFVFVTVGFVFCRSGIRLCAGFLRKVRISRSFLPKLTR
;
A
#
# COMPACT_ATOMS: atom_id res chain seq x y z
N MET A 1 36.73 -9.31 -9.59
CA MET A 1 35.35 -9.25 -10.16
C MET A 1 34.34 -9.97 -9.25
N LYS A 2 34.06 -9.45 -8.03
CA LYS A 2 33.07 -10.04 -7.09
C LYS A 2 32.11 -9.00 -6.47
N THR A 3 32.29 -7.72 -6.79
CA THR A 3 31.57 -6.59 -6.19
C THR A 3 30.28 -6.21 -6.95
N PHE A 4 30.14 -6.57 -8.23
CA PHE A 4 28.97 -6.24 -9.03
C PHE A 4 27.74 -7.11 -8.70
N THR A 5 27.92 -8.40 -8.41
CA THR A 5 26.83 -9.33 -8.12
C THR A 5 26.06 -8.97 -6.84
N HIS A 6 26.75 -8.37 -5.86
CA HIS A 6 26.15 -7.97 -4.58
C HIS A 6 25.32 -6.67 -4.70
N ARG A 7 25.71 -5.74 -5.58
CA ARG A 7 24.90 -4.55 -5.91
C ARG A 7 23.65 -4.90 -6.70
N ALA A 8 23.74 -5.81 -7.66
CA ALA A 8 22.59 -6.27 -8.44
C ALA A 8 21.52 -6.93 -7.54
N ARG A 9 21.93 -7.81 -6.61
CA ARG A 9 21.00 -8.39 -5.61
C ARG A 9 20.42 -7.35 -4.64
N ALA A 10 21.21 -6.38 -4.19
CA ALA A 10 20.73 -5.34 -3.28
C ALA A 10 19.69 -4.42 -3.94
N ASN A 11 19.88 -4.09 -5.23
CA ASN A 11 18.93 -3.29 -5.99
C ASN A 11 17.67 -4.09 -6.38
N ALA A 12 17.83 -5.37 -6.73
CA ALA A 12 16.70 -6.26 -7.01
C ALA A 12 15.81 -6.48 -5.78
N ASN A 13 16.41 -6.63 -4.59
CA ASN A 13 15.65 -6.74 -3.35
C ASN A 13 14.90 -5.44 -3.02
N ALA A 14 15.48 -4.27 -3.32
CA ALA A 14 14.81 -2.98 -3.11
C ALA A 14 13.65 -2.76 -4.08
N SER A 15 13.81 -3.09 -5.37
CA SER A 15 12.74 -2.98 -6.36
C SER A 15 11.61 -3.98 -6.09
N LEU A 16 11.94 -5.22 -5.71
CA LEU A 16 10.93 -6.22 -5.31
C LEU A 16 10.10 -5.75 -4.12
N ILE A 17 10.72 -5.18 -3.09
CA ILE A 17 9.96 -4.67 -1.93
C ILE A 17 9.05 -3.52 -2.36
N SER A 18 9.52 -2.59 -3.21
CA SER A 18 8.66 -1.53 -3.75
C SER A 18 7.49 -2.06 -4.59
N MET A 19 7.66 -3.17 -5.30
CA MET A 19 6.57 -3.81 -6.05
C MET A 19 5.56 -4.50 -5.13
N VAL A 20 6.02 -5.19 -4.10
CA VAL A 20 5.14 -5.82 -3.09
C VAL A 20 4.32 -4.77 -2.35
N GLN A 21 4.93 -3.61 -2.04
CA GLN A 21 4.20 -2.50 -1.42
C GLN A 21 3.04 -2.02 -2.30
N ARG A 22 3.29 -1.77 -3.60
CA ARG A 22 2.26 -1.36 -4.56
C ARG A 22 1.12 -2.35 -4.64
N PHE A 23 1.46 -3.62 -4.76
CA PHE A 23 0.47 -4.68 -4.85
C PHE A 23 -0.37 -4.78 -3.57
N SER A 24 0.27 -4.65 -2.41
CA SER A 24 -0.43 -4.67 -1.13
C SER A 24 -1.34 -3.45 -0.97
N ASP A 25 -0.89 -2.26 -1.37
CA ASP A 25 -1.70 -1.05 -1.27
C ASP A 25 -2.97 -1.17 -2.14
N ILE A 26 -2.83 -1.68 -3.38
CA ILE A 26 -3.96 -1.96 -4.28
C ILE A 26 -4.90 -3.01 -3.67
N SER A 27 -4.34 -4.09 -3.11
CA SER A 27 -5.11 -5.17 -2.50
C SER A 27 -5.92 -4.68 -1.31
N ILE A 28 -5.37 -3.79 -0.48
CA ILE A 28 -6.06 -3.22 0.68
C ILE A 28 -7.24 -2.35 0.25
N VAL A 29 -7.09 -1.51 -0.78
CA VAL A 29 -8.19 -0.67 -1.28
C VAL A 29 -9.31 -1.55 -1.82
N PHE A 30 -8.97 -2.54 -2.64
CA PHE A 30 -9.94 -3.45 -3.27
C PHE A 30 -10.65 -4.36 -2.26
N LEU A 31 -9.88 -5.10 -1.45
CA LEU A 31 -10.42 -5.99 -0.43
C LEU A 31 -11.15 -5.21 0.65
N GLY A 32 -10.74 -3.97 0.93
CA GLY A 32 -11.40 -3.09 1.87
C GLY A 32 -12.85 -2.81 1.47
N LEU A 33 -13.11 -2.51 0.20
CA LEU A 33 -14.49 -2.27 -0.24
C LEU A 33 -15.31 -3.55 -0.16
N TYR A 34 -14.76 -4.66 -0.67
CA TYR A 34 -15.41 -5.95 -0.64
C TYR A 34 -15.79 -6.39 0.79
N LEU A 35 -14.86 -6.30 1.74
CA LEU A 35 -15.10 -6.66 3.13
C LEU A 35 -16.14 -5.75 3.77
N VAL A 36 -16.09 -4.45 3.53
CA VAL A 36 -17.07 -3.52 4.09
C VAL A 36 -18.47 -3.79 3.54
N CYS A 37 -18.62 -4.07 2.24
CA CYS A 37 -19.90 -4.47 1.68
C CYS A 37 -20.44 -5.74 2.35
N VAL A 38 -19.59 -6.76 2.54
CA VAL A 38 -19.97 -8.00 3.23
C VAL A 38 -20.38 -7.75 4.68
N PHE A 39 -19.64 -6.93 5.44
CA PHE A 39 -19.96 -6.62 6.83
C PHE A 39 -21.18 -5.71 6.99
N SER A 40 -21.43 -4.82 6.04
CA SER A 40 -22.60 -3.93 6.02
C SER A 40 -23.85 -4.62 5.47
N GLY A 41 -23.76 -5.86 4.97
CA GLY A 41 -24.88 -6.58 4.37
C GLY A 41 -25.36 -5.97 3.05
N VAL A 42 -24.47 -5.26 2.35
CA VAL A 42 -24.76 -4.62 1.06
C VAL A 42 -24.26 -5.53 -0.05
N ASP A 43 -25.12 -5.81 -1.04
CA ASP A 43 -24.74 -6.61 -2.21
C ASP A 43 -23.63 -5.92 -2.99
N PHE A 44 -22.50 -6.59 -3.14
CA PHE A 44 -21.38 -6.11 -3.93
C PHE A 44 -21.69 -6.26 -5.42
N GLY A 45 -21.99 -5.14 -6.08
CA GLY A 45 -22.39 -5.10 -7.49
C GLY A 45 -21.29 -4.60 -8.42
N TYR A 46 -21.63 -4.50 -9.71
CA TYR A 46 -20.74 -3.93 -10.72
C TYR A 46 -20.43 -2.44 -10.46
N LYS A 47 -21.36 -1.72 -9.83
CA LYS A 47 -21.21 -0.29 -9.49
C LYS A 47 -20.07 -0.09 -8.47
N ASP A 48 -20.06 -0.91 -7.41
CA ASP A 48 -19.03 -0.90 -6.38
C ASP A 48 -17.66 -1.26 -6.96
N LEU A 49 -17.63 -2.25 -7.86
CA LEU A 49 -16.42 -2.64 -8.57
C LEU A 49 -15.85 -1.49 -9.39
N VAL A 50 -16.68 -0.78 -10.18
CA VAL A 50 -16.25 0.37 -10.97
C VAL A 50 -15.73 1.49 -10.08
N ILE A 51 -16.35 1.74 -8.93
CA ILE A 51 -15.89 2.74 -7.95
C ILE A 51 -14.53 2.35 -7.35
N ALA A 52 -14.37 1.09 -6.90
CA ALA A 52 -13.09 0.60 -6.40
C ALA A 52 -11.98 0.76 -7.43
N LEU A 53 -12.22 0.33 -8.68
CA LEU A 53 -11.24 0.45 -9.76
C LEU A 53 -10.91 1.92 -10.07
N SER A 54 -11.91 2.80 -10.04
CA SER A 54 -11.72 4.24 -10.28
C SER A 54 -10.84 4.87 -9.20
N VAL A 55 -11.11 4.60 -7.91
CA VAL A 55 -10.26 5.05 -6.79
C VAL A 55 -8.84 4.52 -6.95
N ILE A 56 -8.69 3.24 -7.31
CA ILE A 56 -7.37 2.61 -7.49
C ILE A 56 -6.58 3.30 -8.61
N VAL A 57 -7.20 3.59 -9.75
CA VAL A 57 -6.52 4.28 -10.86
C VAL A 57 -6.08 5.69 -10.45
N ILE A 58 -6.96 6.46 -9.82
CA ILE A 58 -6.62 7.81 -9.35
C ILE A 58 -5.50 7.76 -8.31
N PHE A 59 -5.56 6.81 -7.37
CA PHE A 59 -4.54 6.60 -6.37
C PHE A 59 -3.19 6.22 -6.97
N GLN A 60 -3.18 5.38 -8.01
CA GLN A 60 -1.96 5.03 -8.74
C GLN A 60 -1.36 6.22 -9.48
N MET A 61 -2.19 7.07 -10.12
CA MET A 61 -1.73 8.25 -10.84
C MET A 61 -1.10 9.27 -9.87
N ILE A 62 -1.76 9.56 -8.75
CA ILE A 62 -1.23 10.44 -7.72
C ILE A 62 0.04 9.85 -7.10
N GLY A 63 0.04 8.55 -6.78
CA GLY A 63 1.20 7.84 -6.24
C GLY A 63 2.40 7.81 -7.19
N GLY A 64 2.16 7.78 -8.51
CA GLY A 64 3.17 7.90 -9.54
C GLY A 64 3.78 9.30 -9.64
N ILE A 65 2.95 10.34 -9.61
CA ILE A 65 3.40 11.74 -9.70
C ILE A 65 4.14 12.18 -8.43
N THR A 66 3.63 11.80 -7.25
CA THR A 66 4.20 12.21 -5.95
C THR A 66 5.48 11.47 -5.57
N ASP A 67 5.99 10.60 -6.47
CA ASP A 67 7.14 9.71 -6.24
C ASP A 67 7.07 9.06 -4.85
N PHE A 68 5.86 8.62 -4.51
CA PHE A 68 5.48 8.16 -3.18
C PHE A 68 6.31 6.92 -2.72
N TYR A 69 6.84 6.17 -3.69
CA TYR A 69 7.63 4.97 -3.47
C TYR A 69 9.14 5.23 -3.39
N ARG A 70 9.61 6.48 -3.46
CA ARG A 70 11.05 6.77 -3.39
C ARG A 70 11.66 6.38 -2.06
N SER A 71 12.97 6.08 -2.09
CA SER A 71 13.69 5.38 -1.04
C SER A 71 13.45 5.90 0.38
N TRP A 72 12.77 5.06 1.17
CA TRP A 72 12.60 5.02 2.63
C TRP A 72 13.85 5.17 3.52
N ARG A 73 15.03 5.43 2.96
CA ARG A 73 16.31 5.30 3.69
C ARG A 73 16.56 6.58 4.48
N GLY A 74 16.15 6.57 5.75
CA GLY A 74 16.36 7.68 6.69
C GLY A 74 15.12 8.57 6.91
N VAL A 75 13.98 8.25 6.31
CA VAL A 75 12.73 9.00 6.49
C VAL A 75 11.96 8.46 7.70
N LYS A 76 11.36 9.38 8.48
CA LYS A 76 10.49 9.01 9.61
C LYS A 76 9.22 8.33 9.08
N ILE A 77 8.77 7.27 9.74
CA ILE A 77 7.54 6.55 9.36
C ILE A 77 6.32 7.47 9.34
N SER A 78 6.28 8.46 10.22
CA SER A 78 5.22 9.46 10.28
C SER A 78 5.12 10.26 8.98
N THR A 79 6.25 10.65 8.40
CA THR A 79 6.26 11.41 7.13
C THR A 79 5.76 10.55 5.97
N GLU A 80 6.18 9.29 5.91
CA GLU A 80 5.68 8.33 4.93
C GLU A 80 4.17 8.11 5.07
N LEU A 81 3.69 7.92 6.30
CA LEU A 81 2.26 7.70 6.58
C LEU A 81 1.43 8.93 6.22
N ILE A 82 1.86 10.14 6.59
CA ILE A 82 1.18 11.39 6.25
C ILE A 82 1.07 11.52 4.72
N LEU A 83 2.11 11.15 3.98
CA LEU A 83 2.09 11.22 2.52
C LEU A 83 1.09 10.21 1.91
N ILE A 84 1.01 8.98 2.44
CA ILE A 84 -0.04 8.00 2.04
C ILE A 84 -1.41 8.58 2.30
N LEU A 85 -1.64 9.06 3.52
CA LEU A 85 -2.96 9.50 3.94
C LEU A 85 -3.41 10.71 3.13
N LYS A 86 -2.49 11.63 2.80
CA LYS A 86 -2.79 12.73 1.86
C LYS A 86 -3.20 12.21 0.48
N ASN A 87 -2.43 11.28 -0.09
CA ASN A 87 -2.72 10.70 -1.39
C ASN A 87 -4.02 9.90 -1.40
N TRP A 88 -4.27 9.12 -0.35
CA TRP A 88 -5.50 8.35 -0.15
C TRP A 88 -6.72 9.27 -0.06
N SER A 89 -6.70 10.25 0.85
CA SER A 89 -7.79 11.22 1.01
C SER A 89 -8.06 12.00 -0.27
N LEU A 90 -7.00 12.43 -0.98
CA LEU A 90 -7.16 13.14 -2.26
C LEU A 90 -7.81 12.25 -3.33
N SER A 91 -7.35 11.01 -3.46
CA SER A 91 -7.86 10.06 -4.47
C SER A 91 -9.32 9.70 -4.21
N PHE A 92 -9.64 9.47 -2.93
CA PHE A 92 -10.99 9.16 -2.48
C PHE A 92 -11.92 10.33 -2.72
N LEU A 93 -11.52 11.55 -2.33
CA LEU A 93 -12.31 12.77 -2.52
C LEU A 93 -12.56 13.07 -4.01
N LEU A 94 -11.54 12.93 -4.86
CA LEU A 94 -11.70 13.09 -6.31
C LEU A 94 -12.69 12.07 -6.89
N THR A 95 -12.62 10.82 -6.47
CA THR A 95 -13.55 9.79 -6.94
C THR A 95 -14.97 10.05 -6.45
N LEU A 96 -15.14 10.45 -5.19
CA LEU A 96 -16.44 10.88 -4.68
C LEU A 96 -17.00 12.06 -5.45
N GLY A 97 -16.16 13.03 -5.83
CA GLY A 97 -16.56 14.15 -6.68
C GLY A 97 -17.09 13.69 -8.04
N ILE A 98 -16.41 12.74 -8.68
CA ILE A 98 -16.84 12.16 -9.97
C ILE A 98 -18.14 11.35 -9.82
N VAL A 99 -18.23 10.51 -8.79
CA VAL A 99 -19.42 9.70 -8.49
C VAL A 99 -20.63 10.59 -8.17
N SER A 100 -20.42 11.70 -7.46
CA SER A 100 -21.47 12.67 -7.14
C SER A 100 -22.08 13.34 -8.38
N LEU A 101 -21.36 13.40 -9.50
CA LEU A 101 -21.90 13.90 -10.78
C LEU A 101 -22.72 12.83 -11.53
N THR A 102 -22.68 11.59 -11.06
CA THR A 102 -23.28 10.44 -11.75
C THR A 102 -24.29 9.73 -10.83
N PRO A 103 -25.55 10.17 -10.80
CA PRO A 103 -26.57 9.68 -9.85
C PRO A 103 -26.98 8.21 -10.03
N SER A 104 -26.45 7.50 -11.02
CA SER A 104 -26.68 6.05 -11.18
C SER A 104 -25.84 5.20 -10.21
N PHE A 105 -24.84 5.79 -9.56
CA PHE A 105 -23.94 5.13 -8.61
C PHE A 105 -24.36 5.39 -7.16
N ASP A 106 -25.40 4.68 -6.71
CA ASP A 106 -25.88 4.74 -5.33
C ASP A 106 -25.14 3.74 -4.44
N ILE A 107 -24.02 4.16 -3.85
CA ILE A 107 -23.42 3.46 -2.70
C ILE A 107 -23.89 4.15 -1.42
N PRO A 108 -24.39 3.40 -0.42
CA PRO A 108 -24.80 4.01 0.83
C PRO A 108 -23.62 4.69 1.54
N PHE A 109 -23.85 5.92 2.01
CA PHE A 109 -22.80 6.77 2.59
C PHE A 109 -22.06 6.13 3.77
N HIS A 110 -22.73 5.27 4.56
CA HIS A 110 -22.09 4.55 5.65
C HIS A 110 -20.99 3.58 5.16
N VAL A 111 -21.20 2.89 4.02
CA VAL A 111 -20.19 2.01 3.41
C VAL A 111 -18.96 2.82 3.00
N LEU A 112 -19.17 4.00 2.41
CA LEU A 112 -18.07 4.88 1.99
C LEU A 112 -17.21 5.33 3.18
N ILE A 113 -17.82 5.72 4.30
CA ILE A 113 -17.08 6.13 5.51
C ILE A 113 -16.32 4.94 6.10
N ILE A 114 -16.99 3.80 6.27
CA ILE A 114 -16.36 2.61 6.87
C ILE A 114 -15.21 2.13 5.96
N TRP A 115 -15.40 2.15 4.65
CA TRP A 115 -14.36 1.81 3.67
C TRP A 115 -13.15 2.75 3.78
N PHE A 116 -13.38 4.07 3.89
CA PHE A 116 -12.31 5.04 4.06
C PHE A 116 -11.46 4.78 5.32
N VAL A 117 -12.12 4.49 6.45
CA VAL A 117 -11.45 4.19 7.72
C VAL A 117 -10.73 2.85 7.64
N PHE A 118 -11.35 1.82 7.07
CA PHE A 118 -10.79 0.49 6.94
C PHE A 118 -9.49 0.51 6.12
N VAL A 119 -9.49 1.19 4.96
CA VAL A 119 -8.30 1.31 4.11
C VAL A 119 -7.20 2.10 4.81
N THR A 120 -7.55 3.19 5.50
CA THR A 120 -6.61 3.99 6.30
C THR A 120 -5.87 3.13 7.32
N VAL A 121 -6.62 2.30 8.08
CA VAL A 121 -6.07 1.37 9.05
C VAL A 121 -5.21 0.31 8.37
N GLY A 122 -5.67 -0.23 7.24
CA GLY A 122 -4.92 -1.21 6.43
C GLY A 122 -3.56 -0.69 5.98
N PHE A 123 -3.47 0.56 5.51
CA PHE A 123 -2.20 1.17 5.12
C PHE A 123 -1.21 1.28 6.28
N VAL A 124 -1.68 1.65 7.48
CA VAL A 124 -0.84 1.73 8.69
C VAL A 124 -0.25 0.36 9.04
N PHE A 125 -1.08 -0.68 9.03
CA PHE A 125 -0.65 -2.04 9.36
C PHE A 125 0.33 -2.59 8.33
N CYS A 126 0.01 -2.45 7.05
CA CYS A 126 0.87 -2.94 5.98
C CYS A 126 2.25 -2.27 5.99
N ARG A 127 2.30 -0.94 6.10
CA ARG A 127 3.55 -0.16 6.21
C ARG A 127 4.41 -0.58 7.39
N SER A 128 3.78 -0.78 8.53
CA SER A 128 4.46 -1.24 9.74
C SER A 128 5.02 -2.65 9.55
N GLY A 129 4.24 -3.55 8.96
CA GLY A 129 4.64 -4.93 8.65
C GLY A 129 5.85 -5.00 7.73
N ILE A 130 5.86 -4.23 6.64
CA ILE A 130 6.98 -4.22 5.68
C ILE A 130 8.27 -3.73 6.33
N ARG A 131 8.20 -2.72 7.22
CA ARG A 131 9.36 -2.23 7.97
C ARG A 131 9.90 -3.29 8.94
N LEU A 132 9.02 -3.99 9.64
CA LEU A 132 9.41 -5.09 10.53
C LEU A 132 10.06 -6.23 9.75
N CYS A 133 9.47 -6.63 8.62
CA CYS A 133 10.05 -7.65 7.73
C CYS A 133 11.42 -7.23 7.20
N ALA A 134 11.57 -5.98 6.75
CA ALA A 134 12.86 -5.46 6.28
C ALA A 134 13.91 -5.36 7.40
N GLY A 135 13.49 -5.02 8.63
CA GLY A 135 14.34 -5.01 9.82
C GLY A 135 14.78 -6.42 10.24
N PHE A 136 13.86 -7.37 10.24
CA PHE A 136 14.12 -8.78 10.55
C PHE A 136 15.08 -9.40 9.54
N LEU A 137 14.87 -9.16 8.24
CA LEU A 137 15.76 -9.67 7.19
C LEU A 137 17.21 -9.15 7.34
N ARG A 138 17.38 -7.91 7.83
CA ARG A 138 18.72 -7.39 8.18
C ARG A 138 19.32 -8.11 9.39
N LYS A 139 18.53 -8.36 10.44
CA LYS A 139 18.98 -9.06 11.66
C LYS A 139 19.39 -10.51 11.37
N VAL A 140 18.59 -11.22 10.56
CA VAL A 140 18.88 -12.60 10.12
C VAL A 140 20.16 -12.65 9.28
N ARG A 141 20.36 -11.69 8.35
CA ARG A 141 21.58 -11.64 7.53
C ARG A 141 22.84 -11.32 8.33
N ILE A 142 22.75 -10.45 9.35
CA ILE A 142 23.89 -10.16 10.25
C ILE A 142 24.23 -11.38 11.11
N SER A 143 23.21 -12.06 11.66
CA SER A 143 23.41 -13.29 12.45
C SER A 143 24.10 -14.40 11.63
N ARG A 144 23.71 -14.57 10.35
CA ARG A 144 24.40 -15.50 9.43
C ARG A 144 25.84 -15.12 9.06
N SER A 145 26.25 -13.85 9.22
CA SER A 145 27.64 -13.44 9.00
C SER A 145 28.56 -13.70 10.21
N PHE A 146 27.97 -14.03 11.37
CA PHE A 146 28.68 -14.27 12.63
C PHE A 146 28.85 -15.75 13.01
N LEU A 147 28.25 -16.68 12.27
CA LEU A 147 28.45 -18.13 12.40
C LEU A 147 29.23 -18.67 11.19
N PRO A 148 30.33 -19.43 11.33
CA PRO A 148 31.53 -19.19 12.13
C PRO A 148 32.82 -19.29 11.26
N LYS A 149 33.82 -18.43 11.50
CA LYS A 149 35.25 -18.70 11.22
C LYS A 149 35.86 -19.60 12.32
N LEU A 150 35.17 -20.68 12.69
CA LEU A 150 35.59 -21.61 13.76
C LEU A 150 35.67 -23.08 13.28
N THR A 151 35.80 -23.27 11.98
CA THR A 151 36.24 -24.53 11.37
C THR A 151 37.37 -24.21 10.39
N ARG A 152 38.56 -23.99 10.92
CA ARG A 152 39.83 -24.33 10.27
C ARG A 152 40.90 -24.48 11.34
#